data_AF-A0A5D0WM89-F1
#
_entry.id   AF-A0A5D0WM89-F1
#
_cell.length_a   1.000
_cell.length_b   1.000
_cell.length_c   1.000
_cell.angle_alpha   90.00
_cell.angle_beta   90.00
_cell.angle_gamma   90.00
#
_symmetry.space_group_name_H-M   'P 1'
#
loop_
_entity.id
_entity.type
_entity.pdbx_description
1 polymer ?
#
loop_
_entity_poly.entity_id
_entity_poly.type
_entity_poly.pdbx_seq_one_letter_code
_entity_poly.pdbx_strand_id
1 'polypeptide(L)'
;MVGERRPGVLAAQSRKARVRRGARGVSSEEDRTMAQGRVRFYACLTLASLALAACSSSGDDNAGSADAARRGEPPSLAKMKEAARDLVKPEPGLYARTITIENFEAPGLPAEIAGQVKGMMAKDRTENFCLTKAEAEEGFRDMFDNVGETSNCSYDRFAVSGEALDAQMTCAHPSQGTAVMTLRGSASATTSNILMEMKVTGGQAPMSEMNMTMRMVSERTGDCAD
;
A
#
# COMPACT_ATOMS: atom_id res chain seq x y z
N MET A 1 -45.54 18.45 -52.53
CA MET A 1 -46.11 18.14 -51.20
C MET A 1 -44.99 17.44 -50.43
N VAL A 2 -44.09 18.11 -49.71
CA VAL A 2 -44.22 19.08 -48.59
C VAL A 2 -44.65 18.41 -47.28
N GLY A 3 -43.74 18.48 -46.30
CA GLY A 3 -43.97 18.28 -44.85
C GLY A 3 -43.75 16.85 -44.32
N GLU A 4 -43.43 16.59 -43.04
CA GLU A 4 -42.72 17.36 -41.99
C GLU A 4 -42.59 16.46 -40.71
N ARG A 5 -41.86 16.75 -39.61
CA ARG A 5 -41.04 17.89 -39.13
C ARG A 5 -39.93 17.35 -38.19
N ARG A 6 -38.74 17.99 -38.12
CA ARG A 6 -37.71 17.68 -37.10
C ARG A 6 -38.09 18.26 -35.72
N PRO A 7 -37.91 17.53 -34.60
CA PRO A 7 -37.48 18.13 -33.34
C PRO A 7 -35.93 18.23 -33.30
N GLY A 8 -35.30 19.14 -32.58
CA GLY A 8 -35.84 20.10 -31.62
C GLY A 8 -34.80 20.40 -30.54
N VAL A 9 -33.70 21.07 -30.91
CA VAL A 9 -32.66 21.49 -29.96
C VAL A 9 -33.22 22.59 -29.04
N LEU A 10 -33.21 22.38 -27.72
CA LEU A 10 -33.55 23.44 -26.77
C LEU A 10 -32.63 23.47 -25.53
N ALA A 11 -31.68 24.40 -25.59
CA ALA A 11 -31.01 25.11 -24.51
C ALA A 11 -31.08 24.54 -23.07
N ALA A 12 -29.96 23.98 -22.61
CA ALA A 12 -29.68 23.84 -21.18
C ALA A 12 -29.46 25.24 -20.55
N GLN A 13 -30.29 25.62 -19.58
CA GLN A 13 -30.17 26.90 -18.87
C GLN A 13 -29.27 26.80 -17.64
N SER A 14 -28.17 27.55 -17.64
CA SER A 14 -27.25 27.71 -16.53
C SER A 14 -27.90 28.32 -15.29
N ARG A 15 -27.96 27.59 -14.17
CA ARG A 15 -28.28 28.14 -12.84
C ARG A 15 -27.04 28.09 -11.93
N LYS A 16 -26.28 29.19 -11.90
CA LYS A 16 -25.19 29.39 -10.94
C LYS A 16 -25.75 29.58 -9.52
N ALA A 17 -25.69 28.56 -8.69
CA ALA A 17 -25.98 28.68 -7.26
C ALA A 17 -24.87 29.50 -6.56
N ARG A 18 -25.20 30.72 -6.11
CA ARG A 18 -24.26 31.62 -5.44
C ARG A 18 -24.16 31.28 -3.95
N VAL A 19 -23.20 30.43 -3.57
CA VAL A 19 -22.90 30.13 -2.17
C VAL A 19 -22.43 31.40 -1.44
N ARG A 20 -23.19 31.84 -0.43
CA ARG A 20 -22.80 32.92 0.47
C ARG A 20 -21.77 32.40 1.49
N ARG A 21 -20.51 32.83 1.39
CA ARG A 21 -19.55 32.70 2.50
C ARG A 21 -19.94 33.69 3.61
N GLY A 22 -20.46 33.17 4.72
CA GLY A 22 -20.57 33.93 5.96
C GLY A 22 -19.30 33.79 6.77
N ALA A 23 -18.53 34.88 6.92
CA ALA A 23 -17.38 34.92 7.80
C ALA A 23 -17.79 35.51 9.17
N ARG A 24 -17.88 34.64 10.18
CA ARG A 24 -17.80 34.91 11.61
C ARG A 24 -16.91 33.78 12.17
N GLY A 25 -15.91 33.99 13.01
CA GLY A 25 -15.59 35.17 13.81
C GLY A 25 -15.43 34.76 15.27
N VAL A 26 -14.30 34.12 15.59
CA VAL A 26 -13.80 33.65 16.90
C VAL A 26 -12.28 33.58 16.67
N SER A 27 -11.37 34.43 17.16
CA SER A 27 -11.18 34.96 18.53
C SER A 27 -11.25 33.87 19.59
N SER A 28 -10.19 33.07 19.67
CA SER A 28 -9.81 32.43 20.93
C SER A 28 -8.63 33.21 21.49
N GLU A 29 -8.94 34.06 22.46
CA GLU A 29 -8.04 34.33 23.57
C GLU A 29 -7.96 33.04 24.43
N GLU A 30 -7.26 33.07 25.57
CA GLU A 30 -7.23 31.97 26.55
C GLU A 30 -6.58 30.64 26.08
N ASP A 31 -5.24 30.59 26.11
CA ASP A 31 -4.64 29.77 27.17
C ASP A 31 -3.35 30.43 27.67
N ARG A 32 -3.44 31.04 28.86
CA ARG A 32 -2.35 31.79 29.49
C ARG A 32 -2.28 31.39 30.96
N THR A 33 -1.95 30.13 31.17
CA THR A 33 -1.89 29.49 32.48
C THR A 33 -0.63 28.64 32.60
N MET A 34 -0.12 28.48 33.82
CA MET A 34 1.22 27.97 34.16
C MET A 34 2.37 28.94 33.82
N ALA A 35 3.40 29.12 34.66
CA ALA A 35 3.52 28.96 36.11
C ALA A 35 4.75 29.77 36.58
N GLN A 36 4.73 30.17 37.87
CA GLN A 36 5.85 30.18 38.82
C GLN A 36 7.31 30.24 38.27
N GLY A 37 8.18 31.14 38.72
CA GLY A 37 8.02 32.14 39.77
C GLY A 37 9.29 33.00 39.95
N ARG A 38 9.12 34.16 40.60
CA ARG A 38 10.21 35.12 40.85
C ARG A 38 11.02 34.68 42.07
N VAL A 39 12.21 34.10 41.87
CA VAL A 39 13.22 33.98 42.93
C VAL A 39 14.41 34.88 42.60
N ARG A 40 14.97 35.50 43.64
CA ARG A 40 15.74 36.75 43.55
C ARG A 40 17.17 36.52 43.10
N PHE A 41 17.66 37.40 42.23
CA PHE A 41 19.08 37.68 42.06
C PHE A 41 19.72 37.99 43.43
N TYR A 42 20.63 37.12 43.89
CA TYR A 42 21.65 37.47 44.86
C TYR A 42 22.97 36.83 44.43
N ALA A 43 24.00 37.67 44.32
CA ALA A 43 25.32 37.26 43.92
C ALA A 43 26.08 36.62 45.09
N CYS A 44 26.79 35.54 44.81
CA CYS A 44 27.97 35.12 45.57
C CYS A 44 29.03 34.65 44.59
N LEU A 45 30.20 35.31 44.60
CA LEU A 45 31.38 34.82 43.89
C LEU A 45 31.98 33.64 44.65
N THR A 46 32.20 32.52 43.99
CA THR A 46 33.28 31.58 44.31
C THR A 46 33.81 30.91 43.04
N LEU A 47 35.13 30.88 42.87
CA LEU A 47 35.78 30.06 41.85
C LEU A 47 35.82 28.60 42.33
N ALA A 48 35.38 27.67 41.49
CA ALA A 48 35.74 26.26 41.58
C ALA A 48 35.57 25.57 40.23
N SER A 49 36.67 25.48 39.46
CA SER A 49 36.76 24.55 38.34
C SER A 49 36.98 23.13 38.87
N LEU A 50 36.09 22.19 38.59
CA LEU A 50 36.42 20.77 38.44
C LEU A 50 35.28 20.03 37.70
N ALA A 51 35.61 19.35 36.60
CA ALA A 51 34.65 18.53 35.88
C ALA A 51 34.71 17.08 36.38
N LEU A 52 33.64 16.60 37.03
CA LEU A 52 33.37 15.16 37.19
C LEU A 52 31.90 14.93 37.59
N ALA A 53 31.01 14.79 36.61
CA ALA A 53 29.61 14.44 36.86
C ALA A 53 29.44 12.91 36.80
N ALA A 54 29.39 12.27 37.98
CA ALA A 54 29.06 10.86 38.11
C ALA A 54 27.73 10.70 38.85
N CYS A 55 26.83 9.92 38.24
CA CYS A 55 25.75 9.12 38.85
C CYS A 55 24.66 9.82 39.70
N SER A 56 23.37 9.57 39.39
CA SER A 56 22.48 8.72 40.24
C SER A 56 20.98 9.01 40.06
N SER A 57 20.18 7.95 40.26
CA SER A 57 18.76 7.95 40.68
C SER A 57 17.63 8.12 39.63
N SER A 58 17.19 6.96 39.13
CA SER A 58 15.78 6.47 39.15
C SER A 58 14.75 7.07 38.18
N GLY A 59 14.14 6.19 37.35
CA GLY A 59 13.03 6.53 36.45
C GLY A 59 12.59 5.37 35.54
N ASP A 60 11.92 4.39 36.14
CA ASP A 60 10.96 3.41 35.58
C ASP A 60 11.28 2.58 34.32
N ASP A 61 11.41 1.27 34.54
CA ASP A 61 11.38 0.23 33.51
C ASP A 61 10.02 0.20 32.77
N ASN A 62 10.01 0.64 31.51
CA ASN A 62 9.03 0.19 30.53
C ASN A 62 9.72 -0.64 29.46
N ALA A 63 9.72 -1.96 29.67
CA ALA A 63 10.13 -2.95 28.67
C ALA A 63 9.11 -3.00 27.51
N GLY A 64 9.17 -2.00 26.63
CA GLY A 64 8.26 -1.80 25.50
C GLY A 64 8.96 -1.91 24.15
N SER A 65 9.18 -3.15 23.68
CA SER A 65 9.58 -3.51 22.31
C SER A 65 10.84 -2.83 21.74
N ALA A 66 11.99 -3.47 21.95
CA ALA A 66 13.24 -3.17 21.24
C ALA A 66 13.28 -3.68 19.78
N ASP A 67 12.13 -4.03 19.18
CA ASP A 67 12.02 -4.54 17.80
C ASP A 67 11.44 -3.51 16.80
N ALA A 68 11.01 -2.33 17.26
CA ALA A 68 10.59 -1.26 16.36
C ALA A 68 11.78 -0.55 15.67
N ALA A 69 12.96 -0.57 16.27
CA ALA A 69 14.12 0.24 15.89
C ALA A 69 15.04 -0.37 14.81
N ARG A 70 14.56 -1.34 14.02
CA ARG A 70 15.31 -1.91 12.89
C ARG A 70 14.53 -2.08 11.59
N ARG A 71 13.35 -1.47 11.49
CA ARG A 71 12.74 -1.17 10.19
C ARG A 71 13.34 0.15 9.69
N GLY A 72 14.02 0.09 8.54
CA GLY A 72 14.43 1.29 7.83
C GLY A 72 13.20 2.13 7.45
N GLU A 73 13.39 3.43 7.26
CA GLU A 73 12.31 4.32 6.83
C GLU A 73 11.68 3.79 5.52
N PRO A 74 10.34 3.68 5.43
CA PRO A 74 9.68 3.10 4.26
C PRO A 74 10.11 3.81 2.97
N PRO A 75 10.37 3.06 1.88
CA PRO A 75 10.87 3.65 0.65
C PRO A 75 9.82 4.61 0.06
N SER A 76 10.25 5.83 -0.28
CA SER A 76 9.37 6.79 -0.94
C SER A 76 8.93 6.29 -2.32
N LEU A 77 7.76 6.71 -2.78
CA LEU A 77 7.23 6.35 -4.10
C LEU A 77 8.24 6.60 -5.23
N ALA A 78 9.01 7.68 -5.16
CA ALA A 78 10.08 7.99 -6.10
C ALA A 78 11.20 6.93 -6.11
N LYS A 79 11.63 6.43 -4.93
CA LYS A 79 12.65 5.38 -4.83
C LYS A 79 12.15 4.05 -5.39
N MET A 80 10.88 3.71 -5.18
CA MET A 80 10.29 2.49 -5.72
C MET A 80 10.10 2.57 -7.24
N LYS A 81 9.63 3.70 -7.77
CA LYS A 81 9.54 3.92 -9.23
C LYS A 81 10.91 3.82 -9.91
N GLU A 82 11.98 4.24 -9.23
CA GLU A 82 13.35 4.12 -9.76
C GLU A 82 13.85 2.67 -9.70
N ALA A 83 13.77 2.00 -8.55
CA ALA A 83 14.16 0.59 -8.44
C ALA A 83 13.28 -0.35 -9.31
N ALA A 84 12.05 0.05 -9.66
CA ALA A 84 11.22 -0.65 -10.64
C ALA A 84 11.71 -0.51 -12.09
N ARG A 85 12.67 0.38 -12.39
CA ARG A 85 13.38 0.43 -13.69
C ARG A 85 14.49 -0.62 -13.80
N ASP A 86 15.02 -1.06 -12.66
CA ASP A 86 16.08 -2.07 -12.59
C ASP A 86 15.55 -3.50 -12.71
N LEU A 87 14.23 -3.68 -12.67
CA LEU A 87 13.55 -4.92 -13.05
C LEU A 87 13.70 -5.14 -14.56
N VAL A 88 14.04 -6.38 -14.93
CA VAL A 88 13.97 -6.82 -16.32
C VAL A 88 12.57 -6.60 -16.90
N LYS A 89 12.51 -6.05 -18.11
CA LYS A 89 11.26 -5.91 -18.86
C LYS A 89 10.91 -7.25 -19.52
N PRO A 90 9.64 -7.71 -19.42
CA PRO A 90 9.19 -8.84 -20.20
C PRO A 90 9.16 -8.52 -21.70
N GLU A 91 9.34 -9.52 -22.54
CA GLU A 91 9.14 -9.42 -23.99
C GLU A 91 7.65 -9.43 -24.33
N PRO A 92 7.18 -8.64 -25.31
CA PRO A 92 5.79 -8.76 -25.80
C PRO A 92 5.54 -10.13 -26.42
N GLY A 93 4.33 -10.67 -26.31
CA GLY A 93 3.97 -11.98 -26.84
C GLY A 93 2.82 -12.65 -26.10
N LEU A 94 2.50 -13.88 -26.50
CA LEU A 94 1.56 -14.75 -25.81
C LEU A 94 2.25 -15.39 -24.60
N TYR A 95 1.61 -15.31 -23.44
CA TYR A 95 2.06 -15.94 -22.20
C TYR A 95 1.03 -16.93 -21.69
N ALA A 96 1.49 -18.08 -21.20
CA ALA A 96 0.71 -18.95 -20.34
C ALA A 96 1.02 -18.61 -18.88
N ARG A 97 -0.01 -18.29 -18.08
CA ARG A 97 0.07 -18.04 -16.64
C ARG A 97 -0.63 -19.15 -15.88
N THR A 98 0.11 -19.86 -15.04
CA THR A 98 -0.41 -20.85 -14.10
C THR A 98 -0.51 -20.23 -12.71
N ILE A 99 -1.72 -20.26 -12.14
CA ILE A 99 -2.05 -19.75 -10.81
C ILE A 99 -2.34 -20.94 -9.89
N THR A 100 -1.59 -21.03 -8.80
CA THR A 100 -1.71 -22.03 -7.74
C THR A 100 -2.07 -21.33 -6.44
N ILE A 101 -3.11 -21.78 -5.73
CA ILE A 101 -3.42 -21.30 -4.39
C ILE A 101 -2.81 -22.31 -3.40
N GLU A 102 -1.64 -21.97 -2.86
CA GLU A 102 -0.87 -22.83 -1.95
C GLU A 102 -1.49 -22.89 -0.55
N ASN A 103 -2.06 -21.78 -0.07
CA ASN A 103 -2.77 -21.72 1.21
C ASN A 103 -3.98 -20.79 1.16
N PHE A 104 -5.03 -21.14 1.91
CA PHE A 104 -6.15 -20.27 2.22
C PHE A 104 -6.74 -20.64 3.58
N GLU A 105 -6.70 -19.69 4.52
CA GLU A 105 -7.27 -19.78 5.85
C GLU A 105 -8.12 -18.55 6.10
N ALA A 106 -9.39 -18.72 6.45
CA ALA A 106 -10.23 -17.61 6.91
C ALA A 106 -11.33 -18.18 7.82
N PRO A 107 -11.13 -18.16 9.16
CA PRO A 107 -11.97 -18.90 10.11
C PRO A 107 -13.45 -18.52 10.12
N GLY A 108 -13.79 -17.32 9.65
CA GLY A 108 -15.16 -16.82 9.59
C GLY A 108 -15.99 -17.29 8.39
N LEU A 109 -15.40 -17.99 7.40
CA LEU A 109 -16.15 -18.37 6.19
C LEU A 109 -17.31 -19.35 6.48
N PRO A 110 -18.48 -19.13 5.87
CA PRO A 110 -19.52 -20.16 5.75
C PRO A 110 -18.97 -21.43 5.07
N ALA A 111 -19.41 -22.60 5.55
CA ALA A 111 -18.91 -23.90 5.09
C ALA A 111 -19.07 -24.13 3.57
N GLU A 112 -20.14 -23.59 2.97
CA GLU A 112 -20.38 -23.64 1.52
C GLU A 112 -19.26 -22.93 0.73
N ILE A 113 -18.93 -21.70 1.12
CA ILE A 113 -17.88 -20.89 0.47
C ILE A 113 -16.50 -21.52 0.74
N ALA A 114 -16.25 -22.00 1.96
CA ALA A 114 -15.02 -22.73 2.27
C ALA A 114 -14.86 -24.01 1.42
N GLY A 115 -15.96 -24.69 1.09
CA GLY A 115 -15.98 -25.81 0.15
C GLY A 115 -15.62 -25.40 -1.28
N GLN A 116 -16.16 -24.28 -1.76
CA GLN A 116 -15.82 -23.72 -3.08
C GLN A 116 -14.33 -23.32 -3.16
N VAL A 117 -13.79 -22.67 -2.13
CA VAL A 117 -12.36 -22.29 -2.10
C VAL A 117 -11.46 -23.52 -2.10
N LYS A 118 -11.76 -24.56 -1.31
CA LYS A 118 -11.04 -25.84 -1.38
C LYS A 118 -11.09 -26.48 -2.77
N GLY A 119 -12.23 -26.38 -3.46
CA GLY A 119 -12.37 -26.80 -4.86
C GLY A 119 -11.45 -26.02 -5.82
N MET A 120 -11.26 -24.72 -5.60
CA MET A 120 -10.32 -23.88 -6.36
C MET A 120 -8.85 -24.14 -6.03
N MET A 121 -8.52 -24.57 -4.81
CA MET A 121 -7.16 -24.96 -4.41
C MET A 121 -6.76 -26.34 -4.94
N ALA A 122 -7.72 -27.23 -5.20
CA ALA A 122 -7.47 -28.61 -5.61
C ALA A 122 -6.89 -28.75 -7.03
N LYS A 123 -6.82 -27.66 -7.81
CA LYS A 123 -6.30 -27.63 -9.18
C LYS A 123 -5.65 -26.29 -9.49
N ASP A 124 -4.48 -26.34 -10.12
CA ASP A 124 -3.89 -25.17 -10.75
C ASP A 124 -4.77 -24.65 -11.88
N ARG A 125 -4.76 -23.34 -12.10
CA ARG A 125 -5.47 -22.69 -13.19
C ARG A 125 -4.48 -22.06 -14.15
N THR A 126 -4.36 -22.63 -15.34
CA THR A 126 -3.58 -22.04 -16.43
C THR A 126 -4.49 -21.24 -17.35
N GLU A 127 -4.13 -19.99 -17.60
CA GLU A 127 -4.79 -19.09 -18.54
C GLU A 127 -3.76 -18.48 -19.50
N ASN A 128 -4.17 -18.16 -20.72
CA ASN A 128 -3.30 -17.51 -21.70
C ASN A 128 -3.67 -16.02 -21.82
N PHE A 129 -2.67 -15.15 -21.88
CA PHE A 129 -2.86 -13.71 -22.10
C PHE A 129 -1.84 -13.19 -23.11
N CYS A 130 -2.24 -12.21 -23.93
CA CYS A 130 -1.31 -11.46 -24.77
C CYS A 130 -0.74 -10.31 -23.95
N LEU A 131 0.58 -10.18 -23.90
CA LEU A 131 1.27 -9.00 -23.39
C LEU A 131 1.66 -8.13 -24.58
N THR A 132 1.06 -6.95 -24.68
CA THR A 132 1.36 -5.99 -25.75
C THR A 132 2.71 -5.31 -25.53
N LYS A 133 3.24 -4.69 -26.59
CA LYS A 133 4.47 -3.90 -26.50
C LYS A 133 4.37 -2.70 -25.53
N ALA A 134 3.19 -2.12 -25.36
CA ALA A 134 2.99 -1.00 -24.43
C ALA A 134 3.15 -1.48 -22.98
N GLU A 135 2.42 -2.53 -22.61
CA GLU A 135 2.46 -3.14 -21.27
C GLU A 135 3.86 -3.70 -20.95
N ALA A 136 4.55 -4.28 -21.94
CA ALA A 136 5.93 -4.73 -21.81
C ALA A 136 6.93 -3.59 -21.53
N GLU A 137 6.73 -2.41 -22.15
CA GLU A 137 7.58 -1.24 -21.96
C GLU A 137 7.30 -0.50 -20.63
N GLU A 138 6.05 -0.53 -20.17
CA GLU A 138 5.63 -0.08 -18.83
C GLU A 138 6.18 -1.02 -17.75
N GLY A 139 6.15 -2.33 -18.03
CA GLY A 139 6.67 -3.38 -17.16
C GLY A 139 5.98 -3.41 -15.80
N PHE A 140 6.71 -3.74 -14.75
CA PHE A 140 6.15 -3.81 -13.40
C PHE A 140 5.74 -2.46 -12.80
N ARG A 141 6.03 -1.32 -13.45
CA ARG A 141 5.72 0.02 -12.93
C ARG A 141 4.22 0.24 -12.71
N ASP A 142 3.39 -0.26 -13.62
CA ASP A 142 1.94 -0.02 -13.57
C ASP A 142 1.25 -0.75 -12.40
N MET A 143 1.85 -1.86 -11.93
CA MET A 143 1.43 -2.55 -10.71
C MET A 143 1.59 -1.67 -9.45
N PHE A 144 2.54 -0.72 -9.45
CA PHE A 144 2.84 0.14 -8.30
C PHE A 144 2.18 1.52 -8.39
N ASP A 145 2.05 2.07 -9.60
CA ASP A 145 1.47 3.40 -9.81
C ASP A 145 -0.02 3.45 -9.40
N ASN A 146 -0.79 2.38 -9.66
CA ASN A 146 -2.21 2.30 -9.32
C ASN A 146 -2.51 2.10 -7.82
N VAL A 147 -1.57 1.52 -7.04
CA VAL A 147 -1.74 1.18 -5.61
C VAL A 147 -1.66 2.42 -4.70
N GLY A 148 -0.94 3.45 -5.13
CA GLY A 148 -0.72 4.66 -4.32
C GLY A 148 -1.81 5.74 -4.43
N GLU A 149 -2.57 5.77 -5.53
CA GLU A 149 -3.49 6.91 -5.82
C GLU A 149 -4.94 6.67 -5.38
N THR A 150 -5.35 5.42 -5.19
CA THR A 150 -6.77 5.06 -4.90
C THR A 150 -6.97 4.31 -3.57
N SER A 151 -5.88 3.89 -2.91
CA SER A 151 -5.93 3.08 -1.70
C SER A 151 -4.95 3.57 -0.63
N ASN A 152 -5.35 3.45 0.64
CA ASN A 152 -4.54 3.76 1.82
C ASN A 152 -3.42 2.72 2.04
N CYS A 153 -2.54 2.53 1.06
CA CYS A 153 -1.45 1.56 1.09
C CYS A 153 -0.11 2.24 1.40
N SER A 154 0.52 1.86 2.50
CA SER A 154 1.94 2.14 2.76
C SER A 154 2.80 1.06 2.15
N TYR A 155 4.00 1.43 1.71
CA TYR A 155 5.01 0.49 1.25
C TYR A 155 6.04 0.29 2.37
N ASP A 156 6.19 -0.94 2.85
CA ASP A 156 7.05 -1.26 4.00
C ASP A 156 8.44 -1.73 3.57
N ARG A 157 8.51 -2.47 2.45
CA ARG A 157 9.75 -2.99 1.86
C ARG A 157 9.67 -2.93 0.34
N PHE A 158 10.77 -2.54 -0.28
CA PHE A 158 10.97 -2.72 -1.72
C PHE A 158 12.44 -2.98 -2.00
N ALA A 159 12.74 -4.14 -2.56
CA ALA A 159 14.06 -4.54 -3.02
C ALA A 159 13.91 -5.18 -4.40
N VAL A 160 14.63 -4.61 -5.37
CA VAL A 160 14.74 -5.13 -6.73
C VAL A 160 16.22 -5.32 -7.03
N SER A 161 16.57 -6.43 -7.67
CA SER A 161 17.94 -6.71 -8.09
C SER A 161 17.93 -7.54 -9.36
N GLY A 162 17.91 -6.85 -10.52
CA GLY A 162 17.84 -7.46 -11.85
C GLY A 162 16.57 -8.28 -12.04
N GLU A 163 16.68 -9.59 -11.86
CA GLU A 163 15.56 -10.53 -11.98
C GLU A 163 14.77 -10.70 -10.67
N ALA A 164 15.35 -10.40 -9.50
CA ALA A 164 14.72 -10.64 -8.21
C ALA A 164 13.82 -9.48 -7.74
N LEU A 165 12.65 -9.82 -7.20
CA LEU A 165 11.67 -8.91 -6.60
C LEU A 165 11.33 -9.35 -5.17
N ASP A 166 11.44 -8.44 -4.21
CA ASP A 166 10.86 -8.55 -2.87
C ASP A 166 10.20 -7.22 -2.47
N ALA A 167 8.87 -7.23 -2.37
CA ALA A 167 8.06 -6.09 -1.98
C ALA A 167 7.11 -6.45 -0.84
N GLN A 168 6.87 -5.51 0.07
CA GLN A 168 5.82 -5.59 1.08
C GLN A 168 5.05 -4.27 1.13
N MET A 169 3.73 -4.36 1.12
CA MET A 169 2.81 -3.24 1.28
C MET A 169 1.75 -3.55 2.34
N THR A 170 1.29 -2.52 3.05
CA THR A 170 0.23 -2.60 4.05
C THR A 170 -0.88 -1.63 3.69
N CYS A 171 -2.06 -2.14 3.37
CA CYS A 171 -3.24 -1.36 3.00
C CYS A 171 -4.26 -1.33 4.14
N ALA A 172 -4.69 -0.14 4.57
CA ALA A 172 -5.60 0.03 5.71
C ALA A 172 -6.92 0.71 5.30
N HIS A 173 -8.01 -0.05 5.22
CA HIS A 173 -9.32 0.48 4.85
C HIS A 173 -10.31 0.43 6.04
N PRO A 174 -10.99 1.54 6.40
CA PRO A 174 -11.85 1.60 7.59
C PRO A 174 -12.96 0.53 7.67
N SER A 175 -13.41 -0.02 6.53
CA SER A 175 -14.42 -1.08 6.48
C SER A 175 -13.91 -2.47 6.09
N GLN A 176 -12.65 -2.61 5.64
CA GLN A 176 -12.08 -3.90 5.20
C GLN A 176 -10.90 -4.36 6.09
N GLY A 177 -10.49 -3.54 7.06
CA GLY A 177 -9.39 -3.84 7.97
C GLY A 177 -8.03 -3.48 7.38
N THR A 178 -6.99 -4.15 7.89
CA THR A 178 -5.61 -4.01 7.44
C THR A 178 -5.21 -5.25 6.65
N ALA A 179 -4.81 -5.07 5.40
CA ALA A 179 -4.26 -6.09 4.53
C ALA A 179 -2.75 -5.89 4.37
N VAL A 180 -1.94 -6.84 4.84
CA VAL A 180 -0.50 -6.90 4.57
C VAL A 180 -0.29 -7.84 3.38
N MET A 181 0.36 -7.35 2.33
CA MET A 181 0.68 -8.11 1.12
C MET A 181 2.19 -8.16 0.94
N THR A 182 2.73 -9.36 0.77
CA THR A 182 4.15 -9.61 0.46
C THR A 182 4.25 -10.29 -0.89
N LEU A 183 5.03 -9.71 -1.80
CA LEU A 183 5.33 -10.26 -3.11
C LEU A 183 6.80 -10.62 -3.15
N ARG A 184 7.13 -11.89 -3.38
CA ARG A 184 8.51 -12.39 -3.49
C ARG A 184 8.65 -13.28 -4.70
N GLY A 185 9.69 -13.11 -5.50
CA GLY A 185 9.90 -13.95 -6.67
C GLY A 185 10.97 -13.46 -7.61
N SER A 186 10.92 -13.97 -8.83
CA SER A 186 11.76 -13.51 -9.93
C SER A 186 10.98 -13.32 -11.23
N ALA A 187 11.48 -12.44 -12.07
CA ALA A 187 11.09 -12.27 -13.46
C ALA A 187 12.33 -12.30 -14.34
N SER A 188 12.21 -12.84 -15.55
CA SER A 188 13.17 -12.75 -16.64
C SER A 188 12.50 -12.04 -17.83
N ALA A 189 13.18 -11.98 -18.98
CA ALA A 189 12.58 -11.46 -20.21
C ALA A 189 11.37 -12.29 -20.69
N THR A 190 11.31 -13.59 -20.40
CA THR A 190 10.27 -14.50 -20.95
C THR A 190 9.53 -15.32 -19.89
N THR A 191 9.93 -15.25 -18.61
CA THR A 191 9.32 -16.03 -17.53
C THR A 191 9.14 -15.20 -16.25
N SER A 192 8.22 -15.60 -15.38
CA SER A 192 8.15 -15.10 -14.01
C SER A 192 7.65 -16.18 -13.04
N ASN A 193 8.07 -16.11 -11.79
CA ASN A 193 7.59 -16.94 -10.69
C ASN A 193 7.45 -16.06 -9.45
N ILE A 194 6.22 -15.63 -9.17
CA ILE A 194 5.88 -14.71 -8.09
C ILE A 194 5.05 -15.44 -7.04
N LEU A 195 5.53 -15.44 -5.80
CA LEU A 195 4.77 -15.82 -4.62
C LEU A 195 4.13 -14.56 -4.02
N MET A 196 2.82 -14.57 -3.88
CA MET A 196 2.03 -13.55 -3.20
C MET A 196 1.47 -14.13 -1.90
N GLU A 197 1.81 -13.51 -0.78
CA GLU A 197 1.24 -13.79 0.54
C GLU A 197 0.40 -12.59 0.95
N MET A 198 -0.87 -12.82 1.29
CA MET A 198 -1.79 -11.80 1.78
C MET A 198 -2.33 -12.20 3.15
N LYS A 199 -2.27 -11.27 4.11
CA LYS A 199 -2.88 -11.39 5.42
C LYS A 199 -3.80 -10.20 5.70
N VAL A 200 -5.09 -10.46 5.88
CA VAL A 200 -6.10 -9.48 6.27
C VAL A 200 -6.47 -9.68 7.74
N THR A 201 -6.54 -8.60 8.50
CA THR A 201 -6.97 -8.57 9.90
C THR A 201 -7.86 -7.37 10.18
N GLY A 202 -8.80 -7.50 11.13
CA GLY A 202 -9.71 -6.41 11.51
C GLY A 202 -10.74 -6.04 10.43
N GLY A 203 -10.99 -6.93 9.47
CA GLY A 203 -12.10 -6.79 8.52
C GLY A 203 -13.46 -7.04 9.18
N GLN A 204 -14.54 -6.87 8.41
CA GLN A 204 -15.87 -7.26 8.85
C GLN A 204 -16.11 -8.77 8.64
N ALA A 205 -16.83 -9.41 9.56
CA ALA A 205 -17.26 -10.80 9.40
C ALA A 205 -18.11 -10.97 8.11
N PRO A 206 -17.97 -12.09 7.37
CA PRO A 206 -17.16 -13.28 7.66
C PRO A 206 -15.66 -13.15 7.34
N MET A 207 -15.22 -12.07 6.69
CA MET A 207 -13.84 -11.86 6.23
C MET A 207 -13.00 -11.04 7.23
N SER A 208 -13.19 -11.24 8.54
CA SER A 208 -12.48 -10.47 9.56
C SER A 208 -11.00 -10.81 9.67
N GLU A 209 -10.66 -12.05 9.36
CA GLU A 209 -9.30 -12.58 9.28
C GLU A 209 -9.19 -13.49 8.05
N MET A 210 -8.11 -13.33 7.28
CA MET A 210 -7.78 -14.18 6.14
C MET A 210 -6.26 -14.24 5.95
N ASN A 211 -5.70 -15.44 5.82
CA ASN A 211 -4.37 -15.68 5.27
C ASN A 211 -4.52 -16.37 3.91
N MET A 212 -3.81 -15.93 2.89
CA MET A 212 -3.79 -16.57 1.57
C MET A 212 -2.37 -16.55 0.99
N THR A 213 -1.94 -17.68 0.44
CA THR A 213 -0.68 -17.79 -0.31
C THR A 213 -1.01 -18.26 -1.73
N MET A 214 -0.55 -17.49 -2.72
CA MET A 214 -0.77 -17.75 -4.13
C MET A 214 0.57 -17.72 -4.87
N ARG A 215 0.86 -18.72 -5.68
CA ARG A 215 1.96 -18.70 -6.64
C ARG A 215 1.42 -18.43 -8.03
N MET A 216 2.11 -17.56 -8.76
CA MET A 216 1.86 -17.28 -10.16
C MET A 216 3.14 -17.56 -10.94
N VAL A 217 3.10 -18.50 -11.88
CA VAL A 217 4.18 -18.77 -12.83
C VAL A 217 3.70 -18.34 -14.21
N SER A 218 4.46 -17.50 -14.90
CA SER A 218 4.15 -17.10 -16.29
C SER A 218 5.31 -17.46 -17.22
N GLU A 219 5.02 -17.90 -18.44
CA GLU A 219 6.00 -18.26 -19.46
C GLU A 219 5.53 -17.81 -20.84
N ARG A 220 6.42 -17.20 -21.62
CA ARG A 220 6.17 -16.77 -23.00
C ARG A 220 6.08 -18.00 -23.91
N THR A 221 4.91 -18.26 -24.47
CA THR A 221 4.62 -19.41 -25.35
C THR A 221 4.69 -19.09 -26.84
N GLY A 222 4.78 -17.81 -27.21
CA GLY A 222 4.95 -17.39 -28.60
C GLY A 222 4.63 -15.91 -28.81
N ASP A 223 4.31 -15.55 -30.04
CA ASP A 223 3.75 -14.24 -30.38
C ASP A 223 2.22 -14.24 -30.15
N CYS A 224 1.62 -13.06 -29.99
CA CYS A 224 0.17 -12.95 -29.95
C CYS A 224 -0.42 -13.25 -31.34
N ALA A 225 -1.67 -13.72 -31.39
CA ALA A 225 -2.43 -13.72 -32.63
C ALA A 225 -2.80 -12.28 -33.03
N ASP A 226 -2.74 -11.99 -34.34
CA ASP A 226 -3.17 -10.72 -34.96
C ASP A 226 -4.69 -10.52 -34.95
#